data_AF-A0A1M7GQY2-F1
#
_entry.id   AF-A0A1M7GQY2-F1
#
_cell.length_a   1.000
_cell.length_b   1.000
_cell.length_c   1.000
_cell.angle_alpha   90.00
_cell.angle_beta   90.00
_cell.angle_gamma   90.00
#
_symmetry.space_group_name_H-M   'P 1'
#
loop_
_entity.id
_entity.type
_entity.pdbx_description
1 polymer ?
#
loop_
_entity_poly.entity_id
_entity_poly.type
_entity_poly.pdbx_seq_one_letter_code
_entity_poly.pdbx_strand_id
1 'polypeptide(L)'
;MIITNAMISMVTNLTSWIAGGGIYYIFNEKARGIKLKQIEEVSSVLINFVLLIWLSKVVLNFSSFLSEPLTILAYPGASDTFYLAFIFSSVWFMYRYGRDKGDRGALIETFAVMFLLSSIVHEMIQLVWNGNPDAFGHIVLAALILIVFLILEKKVSMKYLLMGLLALWSAGMMLLSSLYPVVTVFGYTMRPGFLVLFFIVSILIIIFTVGKEDES
;
A
#
# COMPACT_ATOMS: atom_id res chain seq x y z
N MET A 1 13.36 -23.71 7.34
CA MET A 1 13.84 -22.31 7.43
C MET A 1 13.02 -21.37 6.51
N ILE A 2 12.85 -21.68 5.22
CA ILE A 2 12.07 -20.84 4.28
C ILE A 2 10.58 -20.69 4.69
N ILE A 3 9.91 -21.79 5.03
CA ILE A 3 8.49 -21.78 5.44
C ILE A 3 8.28 -20.93 6.71
N THR A 4 9.18 -21.05 7.68
CA THR A 4 9.15 -20.28 8.93
C THR A 4 9.24 -18.78 8.66
N ASN A 5 10.17 -18.35 7.80
CA ASN A 5 10.33 -16.93 7.45
C ASN A 5 9.13 -16.37 6.69
N ALA A 6 8.53 -17.17 5.79
CA ALA A 6 7.32 -16.77 5.08
C ALA A 6 6.13 -16.57 6.03
N MET A 7 5.94 -17.48 6.99
CA MET A 7 4.90 -17.35 8.01
C MET A 7 5.12 -16.12 8.90
N ILE A 8 6.35 -15.87 9.34
CA ILE A 8 6.69 -14.68 10.14
C ILE A 8 6.38 -13.40 9.37
N SER A 9 6.71 -13.32 8.08
CA SER A 9 6.40 -12.15 7.24
C SER A 9 4.89 -11.93 7.10
N MET A 10 4.11 -13.00 6.86
CA MET A 10 2.65 -12.92 6.78
C MET A 10 2.03 -12.44 8.10
N VAL A 11 2.46 -13.01 9.23
CA VAL A 11 2.01 -12.60 10.56
C VAL A 11 2.37 -11.15 10.81
N THR A 12 3.60 -10.74 10.51
CA THR A 12 4.06 -9.34 10.66
C THR A 12 3.20 -8.38 9.85
N ASN A 13 2.90 -8.72 8.59
CA ASN A 13 2.03 -7.91 7.74
C ASN A 13 0.61 -7.81 8.30
N LEU A 14 0.03 -8.95 8.71
CA LEU A 14 -1.32 -8.97 9.28
C LEU A 14 -1.40 -8.16 10.58
N THR A 15 -0.45 -8.35 11.49
CA THR A 15 -0.37 -7.59 12.74
C THR A 15 -0.22 -6.10 12.48
N SER A 16 0.58 -5.71 11.47
CA SER A 16 0.77 -4.31 11.10
C SER A 16 -0.54 -3.67 10.61
N TRP A 17 -1.30 -4.36 9.76
CA TRP A 17 -2.60 -3.88 9.29
C TRP A 17 -3.66 -3.81 10.40
N ILE A 18 -3.70 -4.81 11.29
CA ILE A 18 -4.58 -4.78 12.47
C ILE A 18 -4.23 -3.61 13.38
N ALA A 19 -2.95 -3.41 13.67
CA ALA A 19 -2.48 -2.30 14.50
C ALA A 19 -2.79 -0.95 13.84
N GLY A 20 -2.51 -0.77 12.55
CA GLY A 20 -2.81 0.46 11.82
C GLY A 20 -4.31 0.77 11.79
N GLY A 21 -5.16 -0.25 11.59
CA GLY A 21 -6.62 -0.11 11.70
C GLY A 21 -7.09 0.23 13.12
N GLY A 22 -6.47 -0.37 14.15
CA GLY A 22 -6.74 -0.05 15.55
C GLY A 22 -6.38 1.39 15.92
N ILE A 23 -5.20 1.85 15.48
CA ILE A 23 -4.75 3.24 15.66
C ILE A 23 -5.73 4.19 14.94
N TYR A 24 -6.08 3.91 13.68
CA TYR A 24 -7.08 4.69 12.95
C TYR A 24 -8.42 4.77 13.71
N TYR A 25 -8.91 3.64 14.22
CA TYR A 25 -10.17 3.57 14.96
C TYR A 25 -10.17 4.44 16.23
N ILE A 26 -9.03 4.49 16.94
CA ILE A 26 -8.87 5.26 18.18
C ILE A 26 -8.79 6.77 17.89
N PHE A 27 -7.95 7.18 16.93
CA PHE A 27 -7.63 8.60 16.74
C PHE A 27 -8.57 9.35 15.79
N ASN A 28 -9.30 8.66 14.91
CA ASN A 28 -10.22 9.35 14.01
C ASN A 28 -11.46 9.89 14.77
N GLU A 29 -11.92 11.10 14.50
CA GLU A 29 -13.04 11.73 15.23
C GLU A 29 -14.44 11.32 14.73
N LYS A 30 -14.54 10.57 13.61
CA LYS A 30 -15.83 10.16 13.01
C LYS A 30 -16.67 9.27 13.95
N ALA A 31 -17.98 9.16 13.71
CA ALA A 31 -18.84 8.29 14.50
C ALA A 31 -18.42 6.80 14.39
N ARG A 32 -18.55 6.04 15.47
CA ARG A 32 -18.12 4.62 15.55
C ARG A 32 -18.61 3.76 14.39
N GLY A 33 -19.88 3.89 14.02
CA GLY A 33 -20.47 3.11 12.92
C GLY A 33 -19.83 3.42 11.56
N ILE A 34 -19.43 4.67 11.32
CA ILE A 34 -18.77 5.10 10.09
C ILE A 34 -17.35 4.53 10.04
N LYS A 35 -16.59 4.63 11.15
CA LYS A 35 -15.22 4.10 11.22
C LYS A 35 -15.17 2.60 10.93
N LEU A 36 -16.08 1.83 11.55
CA LEU A 36 -16.14 0.38 11.36
C LEU A 36 -16.43 0.01 9.91
N LYS A 37 -17.40 0.69 9.28
CA LYS A 37 -17.72 0.48 7.87
C LYS A 37 -16.52 0.78 6.97
N GLN A 38 -15.79 1.87 7.22
CA GLN A 38 -14.61 2.20 6.42
C GLN A 38 -13.47 1.19 6.60
N ILE A 39 -13.24 0.72 7.84
CA ILE A 39 -12.26 -0.34 8.12
C ILE A 39 -12.66 -1.64 7.40
N GLU A 40 -13.95 -1.98 7.38
CA GLU A 40 -14.47 -3.16 6.66
C GLU A 40 -14.25 -3.04 5.16
N GLU A 41 -14.52 -1.87 4.56
CA GLU A 41 -14.26 -1.63 3.15
C GLU A 41 -12.76 -1.72 2.80
N VAL A 42 -11.89 -1.11 3.62
CA VAL A 42 -10.43 -1.25 3.46
C VAL A 42 -9.99 -2.70 3.61
N SER A 43 -10.52 -3.41 4.60
CA SER A 43 -10.22 -4.84 4.81
C SER A 43 -10.66 -5.68 3.60
N SER A 44 -11.80 -5.36 3.00
CA SER A 44 -12.26 -6.01 1.76
C SER A 44 -11.28 -5.77 0.61
N VAL A 45 -10.80 -4.53 0.43
CA VAL A 45 -9.78 -4.21 -0.58
C VAL A 45 -8.48 -4.98 -0.32
N LEU A 46 -8.03 -5.06 0.93
CA LEU A 46 -6.81 -5.80 1.30
C LEU A 46 -6.94 -7.30 1.08
N ILE A 47 -8.08 -7.90 1.44
CA ILE A 47 -8.35 -9.33 1.17
C ILE A 47 -8.31 -9.58 -0.34
N ASN A 48 -8.96 -8.72 -1.13
CA ASN A 48 -8.91 -8.83 -2.59
C ASN A 48 -7.48 -8.67 -3.13
N PHE A 49 -6.68 -7.77 -2.56
CA PHE A 49 -5.28 -7.62 -2.93
C PHE A 49 -4.46 -8.89 -2.65
N VAL A 50 -4.66 -9.54 -1.49
CA VAL A 50 -4.01 -10.82 -1.17
C VAL A 50 -4.41 -11.92 -2.15
N LEU A 51 -5.69 -12.01 -2.52
CA LEU A 51 -6.15 -12.95 -3.54
C LEU A 51 -5.50 -12.68 -4.90
N LEU A 52 -5.33 -11.39 -5.26
CA LEU A 52 -4.65 -10.99 -6.49
C LEU A 52 -3.15 -11.27 -6.46
N ILE A 53 -2.49 -11.26 -5.29
CA ILE A 53 -1.12 -11.77 -5.14
C ILE A 53 -1.08 -13.26 -5.49
N TRP A 54 -2.00 -14.07 -4.96
CA TRP A 54 -2.05 -15.49 -5.31
C TRP A 54 -2.33 -15.73 -6.79
N LEU A 55 -3.27 -14.99 -7.38
CA LEU A 55 -3.53 -15.04 -8.82
C LEU A 55 -2.27 -14.68 -9.62
N SER A 56 -1.55 -13.64 -9.20
CA SER A 56 -0.31 -13.21 -9.86
C SER A 56 0.78 -14.29 -9.79
N LYS A 57 0.87 -15.06 -8.70
CA LYS A 57 1.79 -16.20 -8.63
C LYS A 57 1.44 -17.27 -9.67
N VAL A 58 0.15 -17.58 -9.79
CA VAL A 58 -0.35 -18.56 -10.76
C VAL A 58 -0.07 -18.10 -12.18
N VAL A 59 -0.33 -16.83 -12.50
CA VAL A 59 -0.07 -16.27 -13.83
C VAL A 59 1.42 -16.33 -14.19
N LEU A 60 2.29 -15.92 -13.26
CA LEU A 60 3.74 -15.91 -13.50
C LEU A 60 4.36 -17.31 -13.56
N ASN A 61 3.77 -18.30 -12.89
CA ASN A 61 4.30 -19.67 -12.81
C ASN A 61 3.30 -20.69 -13.38
N PHE A 62 2.57 -20.32 -14.44
CA PHE A 62 1.44 -21.11 -14.93
C PHE A 62 1.81 -22.55 -15.29
N SER A 63 2.95 -22.75 -15.95
CA SER A 63 3.43 -24.09 -16.30
C SER A 63 3.72 -24.94 -15.06
N SER A 64 4.43 -24.39 -14.06
CA SER A 64 4.74 -25.10 -12.81
C SER A 64 3.50 -25.33 -11.94
N PHE A 65 2.51 -24.42 -12.00
CA PHE A 65 1.25 -24.56 -11.26
C PHE A 65 0.43 -25.78 -11.72
N LEU A 66 0.46 -26.12 -13.01
CA LEU A 66 -0.25 -27.31 -13.51
C LEU A 66 0.34 -28.61 -12.98
N SER A 67 1.65 -28.65 -12.71
CA SER A 67 2.34 -29.81 -12.16
C SER A 67 2.22 -29.86 -10.63
N GLU A 68 2.45 -28.73 -9.95
CA GLU A 68 2.51 -28.65 -8.49
C GLU A 68 1.79 -27.40 -7.94
N PRO A 69 0.44 -27.40 -7.92
CA PRO A 69 -0.34 -26.21 -7.60
C PRO A 69 -0.12 -25.74 -6.15
N LEU A 70 -0.03 -26.67 -5.20
CA LEU A 70 0.18 -26.36 -3.79
C LEU A 70 1.56 -25.73 -3.53
N THR A 71 2.60 -26.18 -4.24
CA THR A 71 3.95 -25.64 -4.14
C THR A 71 3.98 -24.16 -4.55
N ILE A 72 3.33 -23.82 -5.66
CA ILE A 72 3.28 -22.44 -6.17
C ILE A 72 2.51 -21.51 -5.22
N LEU A 73 1.41 -21.98 -4.63
CA LEU A 73 0.64 -21.17 -3.69
C LEU A 73 1.40 -20.93 -2.38
N ALA A 74 2.14 -21.93 -1.90
CA ALA A 74 2.93 -21.86 -0.66
C ALA A 74 4.25 -21.09 -0.80
N TYR A 75 4.78 -20.92 -2.02
CA TYR A 75 6.05 -20.23 -2.26
C TYR A 75 5.96 -18.75 -1.85
N PRO A 76 6.96 -18.17 -1.14
CA PRO A 76 6.94 -16.75 -0.79
C PRO A 76 6.83 -15.88 -2.05
N GLY A 77 6.00 -14.83 -2.01
CA GLY A 77 5.80 -13.97 -3.16
C GLY A 77 7.05 -13.15 -3.49
N ALA A 78 7.54 -13.23 -4.72
CA ALA A 78 8.59 -12.36 -5.21
C ALA A 78 8.04 -10.94 -5.49
N SER A 79 8.95 -9.96 -5.63
CA SER A 79 8.59 -8.59 -6.00
C SER A 79 7.76 -8.52 -7.29
N ASP A 80 8.06 -9.37 -8.27
CA ASP A 80 7.34 -9.41 -9.55
C ASP A 80 5.86 -9.83 -9.36
N THR A 81 5.60 -10.72 -8.41
CA THR A 81 4.22 -11.09 -8.01
C THR A 81 3.48 -9.91 -7.42
N PHE A 82 4.14 -9.12 -6.56
CA PHE A 82 3.54 -7.93 -5.96
C PHE A 82 3.23 -6.87 -7.02
N TYR A 83 4.14 -6.62 -7.97
CA TYR A 83 3.93 -5.63 -9.03
C TYR A 83 2.74 -6.01 -9.92
N LEU A 84 2.62 -7.28 -10.30
CA LEU A 84 1.50 -7.74 -11.10
C LEU A 84 0.18 -7.65 -10.32
N ALA A 85 0.19 -8.02 -9.05
CA ALA A 85 -0.98 -7.89 -8.18
C ALA A 85 -1.41 -6.43 -7.99
N PHE A 86 -0.45 -5.51 -7.91
CA PHE A 86 -0.69 -4.08 -7.84
C PHE A 86 -1.40 -3.56 -9.11
N ILE A 87 -0.96 -4.00 -10.29
CA ILE A 87 -1.61 -3.66 -11.57
C ILE A 87 -3.03 -4.22 -11.60
N PHE A 88 -3.22 -5.51 -11.30
CA PHE A 88 -4.55 -6.13 -11.29
C PHE A 88 -5.48 -5.46 -10.27
N SER A 89 -4.97 -5.10 -9.09
CA SER A 89 -5.75 -4.43 -8.06
C SER A 89 -6.15 -3.03 -8.50
N SER A 90 -5.24 -2.29 -9.14
CA SER A 90 -5.53 -0.97 -9.71
C SER A 90 -6.64 -1.05 -10.76
N VAL A 91 -6.56 -2.00 -11.70
CA VAL A 91 -7.60 -2.21 -12.73
C VAL A 91 -8.93 -2.61 -12.11
N TRP A 92 -8.92 -3.57 -11.17
CA TRP A 92 -10.12 -4.02 -10.48
C TRP A 92 -10.78 -2.90 -9.69
N PHE A 93 -9.99 -2.08 -8.99
CA PHE A 93 -10.46 -0.93 -8.23
C PHE A 93 -11.10 0.11 -9.15
N MET A 94 -10.45 0.46 -10.26
CA MET A 94 -11.00 1.37 -11.26
C MET A 94 -12.32 0.86 -11.86
N TYR A 95 -12.41 -0.44 -12.14
CA TYR A 95 -13.63 -1.05 -12.68
C TYR A 95 -14.79 -1.05 -11.67
N ARG A 96 -14.54 -1.56 -10.46
CA ARG A 96 -15.57 -1.69 -9.41
C ARG A 96 -16.05 -0.33 -8.95
N TYR A 97 -15.11 0.53 -8.56
CA TYR A 97 -15.47 1.83 -8.01
C TYR A 97 -15.81 2.82 -9.10
N GLY A 98 -15.37 2.67 -10.35
CA GLY A 98 -15.81 3.53 -11.45
C GLY A 98 -17.33 3.54 -11.67
N ARG A 99 -18.01 2.42 -11.38
CA ARG A 99 -19.46 2.25 -11.57
C ARG A 99 -20.32 2.51 -10.34
N ASP A 100 -19.74 2.39 -9.14
CA ASP A 100 -20.49 2.50 -7.89
C ASP A 100 -20.57 3.96 -7.40
N LYS A 101 -21.70 4.33 -6.78
CA LYS A 101 -21.96 5.66 -6.19
C LYS A 101 -21.46 5.78 -4.75
N GLY A 102 -20.78 4.75 -4.23
CA GLY A 102 -20.16 4.78 -2.90
C GLY A 102 -19.20 5.95 -2.72
N ASP A 103 -18.94 6.33 -1.47
CA ASP A 103 -18.02 7.40 -1.11
C ASP A 103 -16.57 6.97 -1.31
N ARG A 104 -16.12 7.01 -2.57
CA ARG A 104 -14.76 6.66 -3.00
C ARG A 104 -13.72 7.50 -2.27
N GLY A 105 -14.05 8.77 -1.96
CA GLY A 105 -13.16 9.68 -1.25
C GLY A 105 -12.84 9.15 0.14
N ALA A 106 -13.88 8.83 0.91
CA ALA A 106 -13.73 8.30 2.26
C ALA A 106 -12.99 6.96 2.32
N LEU A 107 -13.19 6.07 1.33
CA LEU A 107 -12.46 4.80 1.25
C LEU A 107 -10.97 5.03 1.02
N ILE A 108 -10.61 5.85 0.03
CA ILE A 108 -9.20 6.09 -0.29
C ILE A 108 -8.50 6.88 0.83
N GLU A 109 -9.22 7.80 1.49
CA GLU A 109 -8.75 8.49 2.70
C GLU A 109 -8.40 7.51 3.81
N THR A 110 -9.36 6.63 4.14
CA THR A 110 -9.17 5.64 5.19
C THR A 110 -8.03 4.69 4.82
N PHE A 111 -7.98 4.24 3.55
CA PHE A 111 -6.91 3.39 3.06
C PHE A 111 -5.55 4.07 3.18
N ALA A 112 -5.42 5.35 2.80
CA ALA A 112 -4.16 6.08 2.88
C ALA A 112 -3.64 6.19 4.31
N VAL A 113 -4.51 6.61 5.25
CA VAL A 113 -4.12 6.73 6.67
C VAL A 113 -3.78 5.36 7.26
N MET A 114 -4.62 4.35 7.03
CA MET A 114 -4.35 2.99 7.50
C MET A 114 -3.08 2.41 6.89
N PHE A 115 -2.81 2.65 5.60
CA PHE A 115 -1.59 2.21 4.93
C PHE A 115 -0.34 2.81 5.57
N LEU A 116 -0.32 4.14 5.80
CA LEU A 116 0.81 4.81 6.44
C LEU A 116 1.05 4.32 7.87
N LEU A 117 -0.01 4.23 8.67
CA LEU A 117 0.07 3.73 10.05
C LEU A 117 0.57 2.27 10.08
N SER A 118 0.03 1.42 9.21
CA SER A 118 0.45 0.02 9.11
C SER A 118 1.89 -0.09 8.63
N SER A 119 2.32 0.77 7.71
CA SER A 119 3.72 0.82 7.24
C SER A 119 4.67 1.21 8.36
N ILE A 120 4.32 2.19 9.19
CA ILE A 120 5.11 2.59 10.36
C ILE A 120 5.23 1.41 11.34
N VAL A 121 4.11 0.75 11.68
CA VAL A 121 4.13 -0.41 12.59
C VAL A 121 4.97 -1.55 12.01
N HIS A 122 4.83 -1.83 10.71
CA HIS A 122 5.61 -2.86 10.04
C HIS A 122 7.10 -2.62 10.15
N GLU A 123 7.55 -1.42 9.78
CA GLU A 123 8.97 -1.07 9.82
C GLU A 123 9.49 -0.95 11.26
N MET A 124 8.66 -0.56 12.22
CA MET A 124 9.01 -0.64 13.64
C MET A 124 9.26 -2.09 14.09
N ILE A 125 8.45 -3.05 13.65
CA ILE A 125 8.70 -4.47 13.93
C ILE A 125 10.01 -4.91 13.28
N GLN A 126 10.29 -4.51 12.04
CA GLN A 126 11.58 -4.81 11.38
C GLN A 126 12.78 -4.21 12.12
N LEU A 127 12.67 -2.97 12.57
CA LEU A 127 13.72 -2.27 13.29
C LEU A 127 14.01 -2.90 14.66
N VAL A 128 12.97 -3.11 15.46
CA VAL A 128 13.10 -3.56 16.85
C VAL A 128 13.32 -5.06 16.96
N TRP A 129 12.58 -5.85 16.19
CA TRP A 129 12.58 -7.32 16.33
C TRP A 129 13.62 -8.00 15.44
N ASN A 130 13.78 -7.50 14.21
CA ASN A 130 14.71 -8.09 13.24
C ASN A 130 16.05 -7.35 13.16
N GLY A 131 16.20 -6.25 13.91
CA GLY A 131 17.45 -5.47 13.96
C GLY A 131 17.82 -4.88 12.61
N ASN A 132 16.84 -4.55 11.75
CA ASN A 132 17.08 -3.97 10.44
C ASN A 132 17.18 -2.43 10.53
N PRO A 133 18.38 -1.82 10.52
CA PRO A 133 18.53 -0.37 10.64
C PRO A 133 17.98 0.39 9.43
N ASP A 134 17.89 -0.25 8.26
CA ASP A 134 17.42 0.36 7.01
C ASP A 134 15.92 0.72 7.09
N ALA A 135 15.18 0.07 7.99
CA ALA A 135 13.77 0.36 8.26
C ALA A 135 13.53 1.77 8.82
N PHE A 136 14.53 2.37 9.49
CA PHE A 136 14.38 3.68 10.13
C PHE A 136 14.04 4.79 9.13
N GLY A 137 14.70 4.81 7.97
CA GLY A 137 14.42 5.81 6.93
C GLY A 137 12.98 5.76 6.44
N HIS A 138 12.40 4.56 6.31
CA HIS A 138 11.02 4.37 5.90
C HIS A 138 10.02 4.81 6.99
N ILE A 139 10.31 4.55 8.27
CA ILE A 139 9.50 5.05 9.39
C ILE A 139 9.41 6.58 9.35
N VAL A 140 10.56 7.26 9.22
CA VAL A 140 10.63 8.73 9.17
C VAL A 140 9.84 9.26 7.99
N LEU A 141 10.02 8.67 6.80
CA LEU A 141 9.28 9.06 5.60
C LEU A 141 7.76 8.91 5.79
N ALA A 142 7.31 7.74 6.23
CA ALA A 142 5.89 7.47 6.43
C ALA A 142 5.26 8.38 7.49
N ALA A 143 5.98 8.66 8.58
CA ALA A 143 5.53 9.58 9.63
C ALA A 143 5.42 11.03 9.12
N LEU A 144 6.42 11.52 8.36
CA LEU A 144 6.37 12.85 7.76
C LEU A 144 5.20 12.99 6.80
N ILE A 145 5.01 11.99 5.93
CA ILE A 145 3.89 11.96 4.99
C ILE A 145 2.55 11.95 5.73
N LEU A 146 2.42 11.16 6.80
CA LEU A 146 1.20 11.11 7.60
C LEU A 146 0.90 12.46 8.26
N ILE A 147 1.91 13.12 8.84
CA ILE A 147 1.76 14.45 9.45
C ILE A 147 1.29 15.46 8.39
N VAL A 148 1.95 15.51 7.23
CA VAL A 148 1.58 16.40 6.12
C VAL A 148 0.14 16.11 5.66
N PHE A 149 -0.21 14.83 5.51
CA PHE A 149 -1.55 14.42 5.10
C PHE A 149 -2.61 14.92 6.09
N LEU A 150 -2.44 14.68 7.40
CA LEU A 150 -3.40 15.09 8.43
C LEU A 150 -3.54 16.62 8.55
N ILE A 151 -2.46 17.38 8.34
CA ILE A 151 -2.50 18.85 8.35
C ILE A 151 -3.25 19.40 7.14
N LEU A 152 -3.10 18.77 5.98
CA LEU A 152 -3.67 19.23 4.72
C LEU A 152 -5.08 18.69 4.45
N GLU A 153 -5.50 17.61 5.10
CA GLU A 153 -6.82 16.99 4.92
C GLU A 153 -7.99 17.98 5.08
N LYS A 154 -7.89 18.91 6.03
CA LYS A 154 -8.93 19.93 6.27
C LYS A 154 -8.81 21.16 5.37
N LYS A 155 -7.74 21.29 4.58
CA LYS A 155 -7.38 22.50 3.82
C LYS A 155 -7.41 22.31 2.31
N VAL A 156 -7.23 21.08 1.84
CA VAL A 156 -7.05 20.73 0.44
C VAL A 156 -8.10 19.70 0.05
N SER A 157 -8.58 19.74 -1.20
CA SER A 157 -9.53 18.72 -1.66
C SER A 157 -8.87 17.33 -1.58
N MET A 158 -9.67 16.33 -1.20
CA MET A 158 -9.21 14.95 -1.04
C MET A 158 -8.44 14.42 -2.25
N LYS A 159 -8.90 14.81 -3.44
CA LYS A 159 -8.31 14.47 -4.72
C LYS A 159 -6.85 14.94 -4.85
N TYR A 160 -6.58 16.21 -4.56
CA TYR A 160 -5.23 16.77 -4.60
C TYR A 160 -4.35 16.22 -3.48
N LEU A 161 -4.93 15.96 -2.30
CA LEU A 161 -4.22 15.37 -1.18
C LEU A 161 -3.68 13.98 -1.52
N LEU A 162 -4.50 13.13 -2.15
CA LEU A 162 -4.08 11.79 -2.58
C LEU A 162 -3.02 11.83 -3.65
N MET A 163 -3.15 12.73 -4.60
CA MET A 163 -2.14 12.91 -5.64
C MET A 163 -0.80 13.35 -5.04
N GLY A 164 -0.83 14.34 -4.15
CA GLY A 164 0.36 14.78 -3.40
C GLY A 164 0.94 13.66 -2.56
N LEU A 165 0.10 12.86 -1.91
CA LEU A 165 0.51 11.68 -1.13
C LEU A 165 1.28 10.68 -2.01
N LEU A 166 0.72 10.29 -3.17
CA LEU A 166 1.33 9.32 -4.07
C LEU A 166 2.67 9.82 -4.62
N ALA A 167 2.72 11.09 -5.03
CA ALA A 167 3.94 11.72 -5.53
C ALA A 167 5.01 11.83 -4.43
N LEU A 168 4.64 12.28 -3.22
CA LEU A 168 5.56 12.44 -2.09
C LEU A 168 6.07 11.09 -1.59
N TRP A 169 5.19 10.09 -1.50
CA TRP A 169 5.56 8.73 -1.12
C TRP A 169 6.55 8.13 -2.12
N SER A 170 6.26 8.20 -3.41
CA SER A 170 7.14 7.61 -4.43
C SER A 170 8.47 8.36 -4.57
N ALA A 171 8.47 9.69 -4.49
CA ALA A 171 9.70 10.48 -4.44
C ALA A 171 10.54 10.13 -3.20
N GLY A 172 9.92 10.02 -2.03
CA GLY A 172 10.58 9.61 -0.80
C GLY A 172 11.18 8.21 -0.89
N MET A 173 10.44 7.26 -1.46
CA MET A 173 10.94 5.89 -1.67
C MET A 173 12.11 5.84 -2.66
N MET A 174 12.09 6.68 -3.70
CA MET A 174 13.23 6.83 -4.62
C MET A 174 14.46 7.39 -3.89
N LEU A 175 14.28 8.41 -3.05
CA LEU A 175 15.36 8.95 -2.22
C LEU A 175 15.94 7.87 -1.30
N LEU A 176 15.08 7.11 -0.60
CA LEU A 176 15.51 5.99 0.23
C LEU A 176 16.25 4.93 -0.59
N SER A 177 15.80 4.64 -1.82
CA SER A 177 16.49 3.65 -2.69
C SER A 177 17.87 4.11 -3.17
N SER A 178 18.16 5.40 -3.05
CA SER A 178 19.48 5.96 -3.34
C SER A 178 20.40 5.95 -2.11
N LEU A 179 19.82 5.89 -0.90
CA LEU A 179 20.54 5.89 0.37
C LEU A 179 20.78 4.48 0.91
N TYR A 180 19.87 3.55 0.63
CA TYR A 180 19.88 2.18 1.16
C TYR A 180 20.00 1.14 0.05
N PRO A 181 20.64 -0.01 0.29
CA PRO A 181 20.80 -1.06 -0.72
C PRO A 181 19.47 -1.70 -1.13
N VAL A 182 18.54 -1.83 -0.19
CA VAL A 182 17.25 -2.48 -0.38
C VAL A 182 16.18 -1.65 0.31
N VAL A 183 15.12 -1.33 -0.41
CA VAL A 183 13.93 -0.70 0.15
C VAL A 183 12.76 -1.67 0.03
N THR A 184 12.01 -1.82 1.11
CA THR A 184 10.87 -2.73 1.17
C THR A 184 9.57 -2.02 1.52
N VAL A 185 8.45 -2.61 1.12
CA VAL A 185 7.11 -2.23 1.60
C VAL A 185 6.40 -3.53 2.00
N PHE A 186 6.04 -3.67 3.28
CA PHE A 186 5.45 -4.90 3.82
C PHE A 186 6.25 -6.17 3.48
N GLY A 187 7.58 -6.06 3.53
CA GLY A 187 8.52 -7.14 3.20
C GLY A 187 8.75 -7.40 1.70
N TYR A 188 8.06 -6.69 0.79
CA TYR A 188 8.31 -6.78 -0.64
C TYR A 188 9.37 -5.78 -1.08
N THR A 189 10.44 -6.25 -1.72
CA THR A 189 11.49 -5.38 -2.26
C THR A 189 10.96 -4.52 -3.40
N MET A 190 11.21 -3.22 -3.34
CA MET A 190 10.87 -2.24 -4.37
C MET A 190 12.06 -1.98 -5.27
N ARG A 191 11.99 -2.47 -6.52
CA ARG A 191 13.00 -2.19 -7.53
C ARG A 191 12.92 -0.71 -7.94
N PRO A 192 14.05 -0.01 -8.12
CA PRO A 192 14.05 1.40 -8.51
C PRO A 192 13.21 1.70 -9.78
N GLY A 193 13.24 0.81 -10.78
CA GLY A 193 12.46 0.98 -12.00
C GLY A 193 10.94 1.00 -11.76
N PHE A 194 10.43 0.21 -10.80
CA PHE A 194 9.03 0.25 -10.41
C PHE A 194 8.68 1.59 -9.75
N LEU A 195 9.54 2.08 -8.86
CA LEU A 195 9.33 3.37 -8.18
C LEU A 195 9.33 4.55 -9.17
N VAL A 196 10.25 4.56 -10.14
CA VAL A 196 10.30 5.58 -11.20
C VAL A 196 9.02 5.57 -12.03
N LEU A 197 8.58 4.39 -12.48
CA LEU A 197 7.34 4.25 -13.25
C LEU A 197 6.13 4.75 -12.43
N PHE A 198 6.06 4.34 -11.17
CA PHE A 198 4.98 4.72 -10.26
C PHE A 198 4.95 6.23 -10.01
N PHE A 199 6.12 6.86 -9.85
CA PHE A 199 6.26 8.31 -9.72
C PHE A 199 5.77 9.02 -11.00
N ILE A 200 6.21 8.58 -12.18
CA ILE A 200 5.77 9.15 -13.47
C ILE A 200 4.25 9.07 -13.61
N VAL A 201 3.66 7.90 -13.34
CA VAL A 201 2.19 7.72 -13.40
C VAL A 201 1.49 8.67 -12.42
N SER A 202 2.02 8.81 -11.21
CA SER A 202 1.47 9.72 -10.19
C SER A 202 1.49 11.19 -10.65
N ILE A 203 2.61 11.63 -11.25
CA ILE A 203 2.75 12.99 -11.81
C ILE A 203 1.83 13.20 -13.02
N LEU A 204 1.73 12.22 -13.92
CA LEU A 204 0.82 12.32 -15.07
C LEU A 204 -0.63 12.46 -14.60
N ILE A 205 -1.04 11.68 -13.59
CA ILE A 205 -2.37 11.80 -12.99
C ILE A 205 -2.59 13.22 -12.45
N ILE A 206 -1.60 13.82 -11.77
CA ILE A 206 -1.68 15.21 -11.31
C ILE A 206 -1.92 16.17 -12.48
N ILE A 207 -1.05 16.13 -13.48
CA ILE A 207 -1.06 17.08 -14.60
C ILE A 207 -2.39 17.03 -15.36
N PHE A 208 -2.82 15.83 -15.75
CA PHE A 208 -4.07 15.67 -16.52
C PHE A 208 -5.33 16.00 -15.73
N THR A 209 -5.22 16.01 -14.42
CA THR A 209 -6.36 16.23 -13.55
C THR A 209 -6.50 17.68 -13.12
N VAL A 210 -5.38 18.35 -12.83
CA VAL A 210 -5.35 19.81 -12.60
C VAL A 210 -5.73 20.53 -13.89
N GLY A 211 -5.15 20.15 -15.03
CA GLY A 211 -5.39 20.83 -16.31
C GLY A 211 -6.84 20.73 -16.81
N LYS A 212 -7.65 19.80 -16.30
CA LYS A 212 -9.08 19.68 -16.64
C LYS A 212 -10.00 20.56 -15.80
N GLU A 213 -9.58 21.02 -14.62
CA GLU A 213 -10.37 21.94 -13.80
C GLU A 213 -10.23 23.39 -14.26
N ASP A 214 -9.10 23.76 -14.88
CA ASP A 214 -8.91 25.11 -15.45
C ASP A 214 -9.69 25.34 -16.77
N GLU A 215 -10.20 24.28 -17.41
CA GLU A 215 -10.99 24.35 -18.64
C GLU A 215 -12.52 24.34 -18.41
N SER A 216 -12.99 24.16 -17.16
CA SER A 216 -14.42 24.08 -16.79
C SER A 216 -14.90 25.28 -16.00
#